data_AF-A0A2C9LHH6-F1
#
_entry.id   AF-A0A2C9LHH6-F1
#
_cell.length_a   1.000
_cell.length_b   1.000
_cell.length_c   1.000
_cell.angle_alpha   90.00
_cell.angle_beta   90.00
_cell.angle_gamma   90.00
#
_symmetry.space_group_name_H-M   'P 1'
#
loop_
_entity.id
_entity.type
_entity.pdbx_description
1 polymer ?
#
loop_
_entity_poly.entity_id
_entity_poly.type
_entity_poly.pdbx_seq_one_letter_code
_entity_poly.pdbx_strand_id
1 'polypeptide(L)'
;MKFRHSFKCWNNFTVMSPLKITFSSATRITWIQIEAASKEDLMGLQLTFEKIPNIRCFTGPCQDRRDIYEDESTLIIMCRITRNICQVSITFNEPTHPRQFCAVYVNAGRNVAPGSEVKMSSYYNDTLGRVSRGSLSVDGQTKDTPLSCSSSAINDSNPVWKLSFSNVMRIDEIMLNFGAITSNNDSFVLTLKDDNGTTVYTWTGGTARRVSIIPQIRVFALSIEAVYSNSVVAICEVETYGECAPPTYGPDCSDICSISCPDMMCTYEGYCRVCPNGTGGPYCFEGCIDWCGDYQDLTNTTTTALISGVTKNPYHTHSGFDLENFWYYLMVILLLVVVVCLSGLDISKGEKKDKAIQEITEQRRESSETAVDITAKPEHLTRSNTSIASMSETPIQ
;
A
#
# COMPACT_ATOMS: atom_id res chain seq x y z
N MET A 1 22.23 -7.84 2.81
CA MET A 1 21.81 -7.11 1.60
C MET A 1 23.04 -6.63 0.86
N LYS A 2 23.17 -6.94 -0.44
CA LYS A 2 24.12 -6.25 -1.32
C LYS A 2 23.32 -5.18 -2.09
N PHE A 3 23.89 -3.99 -2.25
CA PHE A 3 23.27 -2.95 -3.06
C PHE A 3 23.18 -3.41 -4.52
N ARG A 4 22.04 -3.13 -5.17
CA ARG A 4 21.83 -3.43 -6.59
C ARG A 4 22.75 -2.53 -7.41
N HIS A 5 23.42 -3.11 -8.42
CA HIS A 5 24.17 -2.32 -9.38
C HIS A 5 23.19 -1.55 -10.28
N SER A 6 23.59 -0.38 -10.81
CA SER A 6 22.75 0.40 -11.72
C SER A 6 22.45 -0.34 -13.03
N PHE A 7 23.36 -1.21 -13.46
CA PHE A 7 23.19 -2.07 -14.62
C PHE A 7 22.75 -3.47 -14.19
N LYS A 8 21.56 -3.87 -14.65
CA LYS A 8 21.05 -5.23 -14.53
C LYS A 8 22.08 -6.21 -15.13
N CYS A 9 22.30 -7.34 -14.45
CA CYS A 9 23.19 -8.40 -14.92
C CYS A 9 24.67 -8.02 -15.17
N TRP A 10 25.17 -6.94 -14.56
CA TRP A 10 26.61 -6.61 -14.64
C TRP A 10 27.49 -7.77 -14.15
N ASN A 11 27.03 -8.46 -13.09
CA ASN A 11 27.59 -9.73 -12.65
C ASN A 11 26.54 -10.82 -12.87
N ASN A 12 26.97 -11.95 -13.42
CA ASN A 12 26.18 -13.16 -13.51
C ASN A 12 26.92 -14.33 -12.85
N PHE A 13 26.20 -15.41 -12.61
CA PHE A 13 26.72 -16.66 -12.08
C PHE A 13 26.01 -17.84 -12.74
N THR A 14 26.79 -18.88 -12.99
CA THR A 14 26.28 -20.14 -13.54
C THR A 14 25.51 -20.91 -12.47
N VAL A 15 24.29 -21.32 -12.79
CA VAL A 15 23.41 -22.11 -11.94
C VAL A 15 23.22 -23.49 -12.54
N MET A 16 23.38 -24.52 -11.71
CA MET A 16 23.05 -25.91 -12.02
C MET A 16 21.79 -26.33 -11.26
N SER A 17 21.01 -27.26 -11.84
CA SER A 17 19.82 -27.82 -11.18
C SER A 17 20.21 -28.84 -10.09
N PRO A 18 19.68 -28.78 -8.86
CA PRO A 18 18.86 -27.70 -8.29
C PRO A 18 19.70 -26.56 -7.69
N LEU A 19 19.19 -25.32 -7.80
CA LEU A 19 19.65 -24.22 -6.96
C LEU A 19 18.87 -24.23 -5.64
N LYS A 20 19.59 -24.40 -4.53
CA LYS A 20 19.01 -24.42 -3.18
C LYS A 20 19.30 -23.12 -2.44
N ILE A 21 18.26 -22.46 -1.95
CA ILE A 21 18.35 -21.26 -1.12
C ILE A 21 17.78 -21.61 0.24
N THR A 22 18.64 -21.66 1.26
CA THR A 22 18.31 -22.07 2.62
C THR A 22 18.24 -20.86 3.54
N PHE A 23 17.17 -20.76 4.35
CA PHE A 23 17.01 -19.71 5.35
C PHE A 23 17.44 -20.22 6.73
N SER A 24 18.01 -19.32 7.54
CA SER A 24 18.43 -19.62 8.92
C SER A 24 17.24 -19.83 9.87
N SER A 25 16.05 -19.38 9.48
CA SER A 25 14.81 -19.53 10.22
C SER A 25 13.64 -19.69 9.25
N ALA A 26 12.52 -20.24 9.73
CA ALA A 26 11.30 -20.32 8.93
C ALA A 26 10.82 -18.90 8.59
N THR A 27 10.73 -18.59 7.30
CA THR A 27 10.36 -17.27 6.80
C THR A 27 9.11 -17.35 5.93
N ARG A 28 8.31 -16.29 5.92
CA ARG A 28 7.26 -16.12 4.92
C ARG A 28 7.89 -15.82 3.55
N ILE A 29 7.11 -16.09 2.51
CA ILE A 29 7.38 -15.67 1.15
C ILE A 29 6.09 -15.13 0.51
N THR A 30 6.21 -14.04 -0.23
CA THR A 30 5.12 -13.47 -1.04
C THR A 30 5.39 -13.70 -2.53
N TRP A 31 6.62 -13.47 -2.98
CA TRP A 31 7.05 -13.69 -4.35
C TRP A 31 8.56 -13.95 -4.45
N ILE A 32 9.00 -14.49 -5.58
CA ILE A 32 10.41 -14.63 -5.97
C ILE A 32 10.64 -13.90 -7.27
N GLN A 33 11.68 -13.06 -7.35
CA GLN A 33 12.12 -12.47 -8.61
C GLN A 33 13.47 -13.07 -9.00
N ILE A 34 13.58 -13.50 -10.24
CA ILE A 34 14.79 -14.06 -10.81
C ILE A 34 15.19 -13.18 -11.98
N GLU A 35 16.40 -12.63 -11.90
CA GLU A 35 17.04 -11.93 -12.99
C GLU A 35 18.07 -12.87 -13.63
N ALA A 36 18.03 -13.01 -14.95
CA ALA A 36 18.92 -13.88 -15.71
C ALA A 36 19.54 -13.14 -16.91
N ALA A 37 20.54 -13.75 -17.54
CA ALA A 37 21.21 -13.15 -18.69
C ALA A 37 20.28 -13.08 -19.92
N SER A 38 19.37 -14.05 -20.08
CA SER A 38 18.37 -14.05 -21.14
C SER A 38 17.07 -14.75 -20.72
N LYS A 39 16.07 -14.74 -21.62
CA LYS A 39 14.76 -15.38 -21.38
C LYS A 39 14.89 -16.90 -21.33
N GLU A 40 15.75 -17.45 -22.18
CA GLU A 40 16.02 -18.88 -22.26
C GLU A 40 16.55 -19.42 -20.94
N ASP A 41 17.32 -18.62 -20.19
CA ASP A 41 17.81 -18.98 -18.86
C ASP A 41 16.69 -19.13 -17.82
N LEU A 42 15.54 -18.49 -18.05
CA LEU A 42 14.35 -18.54 -17.18
C LEU A 42 13.37 -19.65 -17.57
N MET A 43 13.54 -20.27 -18.74
CA MET A 43 12.60 -21.27 -19.25
C MET A 43 12.69 -22.61 -18.51
N GLY A 44 11.53 -23.27 -18.38
CA GLY A 44 11.43 -24.60 -17.77
C GLY A 44 11.74 -24.62 -16.27
N LEU A 45 11.71 -23.46 -15.61
CA LEU A 45 11.95 -23.32 -14.19
C LEU A 45 10.80 -23.93 -13.39
N GLN A 46 11.11 -24.76 -12.41
CA GLN A 46 10.20 -25.32 -11.44
C GLN A 46 10.61 -24.90 -10.03
N LEU A 47 9.61 -24.61 -9.19
CA LEU A 47 9.82 -24.11 -7.84
C LEU A 47 9.18 -25.05 -6.83
N THR A 48 9.99 -25.58 -5.91
CA THR A 48 9.54 -26.40 -4.79
C THR A 48 10.13 -25.91 -3.48
N PHE A 49 9.43 -26.20 -2.38
CA PHE A 49 9.86 -25.88 -1.03
C PHE A 49 10.25 -27.15 -0.30
N GLU A 50 11.43 -27.15 0.30
CA GLU A 50 12.01 -28.29 1.00
C GLU A 50 12.05 -28.04 2.51
N LYS A 51 12.00 -29.13 3.27
CA LYS A 51 12.09 -29.11 4.73
C LYS A 51 13.55 -29.09 5.18
N ILE A 52 13.84 -28.30 6.21
CA ILE A 52 15.08 -28.41 7.00
C ILE A 52 14.80 -29.28 8.23
N PRO A 53 15.71 -30.20 8.63
CA PRO A 53 15.56 -30.98 9.85
C PRO A 53 15.27 -30.08 11.07
N ASN A 54 14.35 -30.52 11.94
CA ASN A 54 13.97 -29.84 13.18
C ASN A 54 13.27 -28.47 13.04
N ILE A 55 13.02 -27.98 11.83
CA ILE A 55 12.22 -26.76 11.60
C ILE A 55 10.88 -27.15 10.98
N ARG A 56 9.79 -26.59 11.50
CA ARG A 56 8.44 -26.78 10.93
C ARG A 56 8.25 -25.77 9.81
N CYS A 57 8.15 -26.25 8.58
CA CYS A 57 8.03 -25.43 7.38
C CYS A 57 7.07 -26.08 6.37
N PHE A 58 6.57 -25.30 5.43
CA PHE A 58 5.88 -25.80 4.25
C PHE A 58 6.83 -26.65 3.39
N THR A 59 6.28 -27.68 2.76
CA THR A 59 7.01 -28.55 1.83
C THR A 59 6.07 -28.95 0.71
N GLY A 60 6.52 -28.84 -0.53
CA GLY A 60 5.70 -29.10 -1.72
C GLY A 60 5.93 -28.08 -2.84
N PRO A 61 5.12 -28.15 -3.91
CA PRO A 61 5.23 -27.23 -5.02
C PRO A 61 4.68 -25.83 -4.68
N CYS A 62 5.04 -24.84 -5.50
CA CYS A 62 4.38 -23.53 -5.53
C CYS A 62 2.91 -23.69 -5.92
N GLN A 63 2.00 -23.54 -4.95
CA GLN A 63 0.55 -23.59 -5.17
C GLN A 63 0.07 -22.30 -5.83
N ASP A 64 -0.93 -22.41 -6.71
CA ASP A 64 -1.50 -21.29 -7.49
C ASP A 64 -0.39 -20.43 -8.14
N ARG A 65 0.61 -21.09 -8.72
CA ARG A 65 1.78 -20.43 -9.31
C ARG A 65 1.35 -19.46 -10.41
N ARG A 66 1.85 -18.22 -10.32
CA ARG A 66 1.75 -17.24 -11.40
C ARG A 66 3.13 -16.71 -11.75
N ASP A 67 3.43 -16.77 -13.04
CA ASP A 67 4.69 -16.31 -13.62
C ASP A 67 4.45 -15.00 -14.36
N ILE A 68 5.23 -13.97 -14.05
CA ILE A 68 5.17 -12.65 -14.66
C ILE A 68 6.53 -12.34 -15.24
N TYR A 69 6.60 -12.22 -16.56
CA TYR A 69 7.77 -11.68 -17.23
C TYR A 69 7.65 -10.17 -17.23
N GLU A 70 8.49 -9.50 -16.45
CA GLU A 70 8.59 -8.03 -16.45
C GLU A 70 9.31 -7.55 -17.72
N ASP A 71 10.33 -8.32 -18.15
CA ASP A 71 11.04 -8.14 -19.41
C ASP A 71 11.63 -9.50 -19.88
N GLU A 72 12.53 -9.49 -20.88
CA GLU A 72 13.17 -10.71 -21.40
C GLU A 72 14.13 -11.38 -20.41
N SER A 73 14.48 -10.74 -19.29
CA SER A 73 15.49 -11.21 -18.35
C SER A 73 15.04 -11.20 -16.89
N THR A 74 13.80 -10.78 -16.59
CA THR A 74 13.20 -10.86 -15.24
C THR A 74 11.95 -11.72 -15.26
N LEU A 75 11.92 -12.71 -14.37
CA LEU A 75 10.73 -13.48 -14.02
C LEU A 75 10.35 -13.24 -12.56
N ILE A 76 9.10 -12.86 -12.31
CA ILE A 76 8.50 -12.81 -10.97
C ILE A 76 7.55 -14.00 -10.82
N ILE A 77 7.77 -14.80 -9.79
CA ILE A 77 6.99 -16.00 -9.46
C ILE A 77 6.23 -15.70 -8.18
N MET A 78 4.90 -15.75 -8.26
CA MET A 78 4.00 -15.64 -7.12
C MET A 78 3.46 -17.00 -6.76
N CYS A 79 3.44 -17.30 -5.47
CA CYS A 79 2.90 -18.55 -4.94
C CYS A 79 1.89 -18.22 -3.84
N ARG A 80 0.82 -19.01 -3.75
CA ARG A 80 -0.08 -18.99 -2.61
C ARG A 80 0.43 -19.93 -1.53
N ILE A 81 1.16 -19.41 -0.56
CA ILE A 81 1.70 -20.20 0.55
C ILE A 81 1.15 -19.66 1.86
N THR A 82 0.52 -20.53 2.64
CA THR A 82 -0.14 -20.18 3.91
C THR A 82 0.74 -20.44 5.14
N ARG A 83 1.97 -20.89 4.93
CA ARG A 83 2.90 -21.31 5.98
C ARG A 83 4.32 -20.88 5.65
N ASN A 84 5.15 -20.73 6.67
CA ASN A 84 6.54 -20.35 6.50
C ASN A 84 7.34 -21.44 5.79
N ILE A 85 8.28 -21.04 4.95
CA ILE A 85 9.21 -21.90 4.21
C ILE A 85 10.59 -21.85 4.88
N CYS A 86 11.43 -22.84 4.59
CA CYS A 86 12.79 -22.90 5.11
C CYS A 86 13.83 -23.06 4.01
N GLN A 87 13.46 -23.66 2.89
CA GLN A 87 14.34 -23.77 1.74
C GLN A 87 13.54 -23.66 0.46
N VAL A 88 14.06 -22.87 -0.49
CA VAL A 88 13.60 -22.83 -1.87
C VAL A 88 14.50 -23.72 -2.71
N SER A 89 13.91 -24.57 -3.55
CA SER A 89 14.60 -25.43 -4.50
C SER A 89 14.11 -25.09 -5.91
N ILE A 90 15.01 -24.51 -6.70
CA ILE A 90 14.76 -24.12 -8.09
C ILE A 90 15.37 -25.19 -8.99
N THR A 91 14.54 -25.88 -9.76
CA THR A 91 14.94 -26.89 -10.72
C THR A 91 14.59 -26.47 -12.14
N PHE A 92 15.17 -27.14 -13.13
CA PHE A 92 14.92 -26.90 -14.55
C PHE A 92 14.54 -28.21 -15.24
N ASN A 93 13.69 -28.13 -16.28
CA ASN A 93 13.34 -29.27 -17.14
C ASN A 93 14.57 -29.92 -17.79
N GLU A 94 15.60 -29.12 -18.08
CA GLU A 94 16.89 -29.57 -18.62
C GLU A 94 17.97 -29.47 -17.52
N PRO A 95 18.09 -30.47 -16.62
CA PRO A 95 18.90 -30.34 -15.42
C PRO A 95 20.41 -30.24 -15.69
N THR A 96 20.87 -30.69 -16.86
CA THR A 96 22.28 -30.65 -17.27
C THR A 96 22.67 -29.35 -17.96
N HIS A 97 21.71 -28.51 -18.35
CA HIS A 97 21.99 -27.25 -19.02
C HIS A 97 22.28 -26.15 -17.99
N PRO A 98 23.51 -25.59 -17.94
CA PRO A 98 23.82 -24.50 -17.04
C PRO A 98 23.02 -23.25 -17.40
N ARG A 99 22.48 -22.55 -16.40
CA ARG A 99 21.75 -21.28 -16.56
C ARG A 99 22.59 -20.10 -16.10
N GLN A 100 22.45 -18.93 -16.71
CA GLN A 100 23.14 -17.72 -16.26
C GLN A 100 22.19 -16.81 -15.48
N PHE A 101 22.31 -16.80 -14.16
CA PHE A 101 21.52 -15.92 -13.29
C PHE A 101 22.32 -14.70 -12.88
N CYS A 102 21.63 -13.59 -12.67
CA CYS A 102 22.19 -12.34 -12.18
C CYS A 102 21.85 -12.16 -10.70
N ALA A 103 20.61 -12.44 -10.34
CA ALA A 103 20.13 -12.36 -8.97
C ALA A 103 18.88 -13.22 -8.75
N VAL A 104 18.72 -13.69 -7.52
CA VAL A 104 17.46 -14.28 -7.03
C VAL A 104 17.04 -13.52 -5.78
N TYR A 105 15.88 -12.89 -5.85
CA TYR A 105 15.28 -12.15 -4.76
C TYR A 105 14.11 -12.96 -4.19
N VAL A 106 14.15 -13.20 -2.89
CA VAL A 106 13.04 -13.82 -2.16
C VAL A 106 12.42 -12.75 -1.28
N ASN A 107 11.18 -12.38 -1.58
CA ASN A 107 10.46 -11.36 -0.84
C ASN A 107 9.56 -12.03 0.21
N ALA A 108 9.66 -11.59 1.47
CA ALA A 108 8.84 -12.10 2.59
C ALA A 108 7.55 -11.28 2.82
N GLY A 109 7.33 -10.25 2.01
CA GLY A 109 6.31 -9.23 2.19
C GLY A 109 6.91 -7.92 2.70
N ARG A 110 6.08 -6.88 2.74
CA ARG A 110 6.43 -5.58 3.30
C ARG A 110 6.03 -5.55 4.78
N ASN A 111 6.96 -5.14 5.64
CA ASN A 111 6.60 -4.74 7.00
C ASN A 111 5.92 -3.35 6.95
N VAL A 112 4.64 -3.30 7.28
CA VAL A 112 3.80 -2.08 7.25
C VAL A 112 3.68 -1.39 8.61
N ALA A 113 4.28 -1.97 9.66
CA ALA A 113 4.29 -1.38 11.00
C ALA A 113 5.21 -0.14 11.15
N PRO A 114 6.40 -0.04 10.50
CA PRO A 114 7.29 1.08 10.70
C PRO A 114 6.63 2.43 10.39
N GLY A 115 6.79 3.38 11.31
CA GLY A 115 6.19 4.71 11.20
C GLY A 115 4.70 4.79 11.56
N SER A 116 4.05 3.66 11.86
CA SER A 116 2.65 3.64 12.33
C SER A 116 2.50 4.28 13.71
N GLU A 117 1.32 4.84 13.99
CA GLU A 117 1.02 5.41 15.30
C GLU A 117 0.80 4.29 16.33
N VAL A 118 1.53 4.33 17.45
CA VAL A 118 1.38 3.36 18.53
C VAL A 118 0.96 4.06 19.82
N LYS A 119 -0.12 3.59 20.42
CA LYS A 119 -0.65 4.03 21.72
C LYS A 119 -0.56 2.91 22.74
N MET A 120 -0.26 3.28 23.98
CA MET A 120 -0.29 2.36 25.11
C MET A 120 -1.17 2.93 26.23
N SER A 121 -1.77 2.06 27.03
CA SER A 121 -2.55 2.44 28.22
C SER A 121 -1.72 3.19 29.25
N SER A 122 -0.44 2.82 29.38
CA SER A 122 0.53 3.43 30.28
C SER A 122 1.95 3.27 29.75
N TYR A 123 2.90 3.99 30.35
CA TYR A 123 4.31 3.94 29.95
C TYR A 123 5.20 3.73 31.17
N TYR A 124 6.16 2.82 31.04
CA TYR A 124 7.21 2.63 32.03
C TYR A 124 8.06 3.90 32.16
N ASN A 125 8.38 4.28 33.40
CA ASN A 125 9.32 5.35 33.70
C ASN A 125 10.51 4.76 34.46
N ASP A 126 11.72 4.91 33.91
CA ASP A 126 12.92 4.40 34.56
C ASP A 126 13.36 5.28 35.74
N THR A 127 14.36 4.82 36.50
CA THR A 127 14.90 5.54 37.66
C THR A 127 15.57 6.86 37.31
N LEU A 128 15.88 7.10 36.03
CA LEU A 128 16.44 8.33 35.49
C LEU A 128 15.37 9.27 34.92
N GLY A 129 14.09 8.92 35.03
CA GLY A 129 12.98 9.71 34.52
C GLY A 129 12.73 9.56 33.02
N ARG A 130 13.31 8.54 32.37
CA ARG A 130 13.06 8.26 30.94
C ARG A 130 11.79 7.45 30.81
N VAL A 131 10.87 7.99 30.02
CA VAL A 131 9.58 7.38 29.73
C VAL A 131 9.68 6.53 28.46
N SER A 132 9.26 5.27 28.55
CA SER A 132 9.12 4.39 27.38
C SER A 132 8.10 4.96 26.39
N ARG A 133 8.20 4.56 25.11
CA ARG A 133 7.34 5.07 24.04
C ARG A 133 6.80 3.91 23.21
N GLY A 134 5.57 4.03 22.74
CA GLY A 134 4.96 3.04 21.84
C GLY A 134 5.73 2.89 20.52
N SER A 135 6.34 3.96 20.03
CA SER A 135 7.10 3.95 18.77
C SER A 135 8.34 3.04 18.80
N LEU A 136 8.85 2.67 19.98
CA LEU A 136 9.99 1.75 20.09
C LEU A 136 9.64 0.34 19.58
N SER A 137 8.37 -0.05 19.65
CA SER A 137 7.91 -1.36 19.15
C SER A 137 7.77 -1.44 17.63
N VAL A 138 8.07 -0.38 16.88
CA VAL A 138 7.96 -0.35 15.41
C VAL A 138 9.12 0.41 14.77
N ASP A 139 10.27 0.45 15.45
CA ASP A 139 11.44 1.23 15.00
C ASP A 139 12.42 0.42 14.15
N GLY A 140 12.15 -0.87 13.94
CA GLY A 140 13.01 -1.78 13.17
C GLY A 140 14.18 -2.35 13.96
N GLN A 141 14.23 -2.15 15.29
CA GLN A 141 15.31 -2.63 16.14
C GLN A 141 14.90 -3.86 16.95
N THR A 142 15.34 -5.03 16.52
CA THR A 142 15.11 -6.29 17.24
C THR A 142 16.03 -6.50 18.46
N LYS A 143 16.63 -5.44 19.00
CA LYS A 143 17.55 -5.57 20.14
C LYS A 143 16.74 -5.79 21.43
N ASP A 144 17.10 -6.82 22.16
CA ASP A 144 16.48 -7.14 23.45
C ASP A 144 17.23 -6.40 24.57
N THR A 145 17.09 -5.07 24.57
CA THR A 145 17.55 -4.24 25.69
C THR A 145 16.34 -3.58 26.34
N PRO A 146 16.28 -3.45 27.67
CA PRO A 146 15.09 -2.87 28.34
C PRO A 146 14.71 -1.47 27.82
N LEU A 147 15.69 -0.71 27.34
CA LEU A 147 15.50 0.64 26.81
C LEU A 147 15.07 0.69 25.34
N SER A 148 15.16 -0.42 24.61
CA SER A 148 14.71 -0.51 23.20
C SER A 148 13.29 -1.06 23.06
N CYS A 149 12.58 -1.33 24.17
CA CYS A 149 11.25 -1.92 24.12
C CYS A 149 10.17 -0.95 24.63
N SER A 150 9.02 -0.96 23.96
CA SER A 150 7.80 -0.30 24.41
C SER A 150 7.26 -1.02 25.62
N SER A 151 7.32 -0.38 26.78
CA SER A 151 6.97 -0.99 28.06
C SER A 151 5.86 -0.25 28.80
N SER A 152 4.88 -0.97 29.34
CA SER A 152 3.81 -0.41 30.17
C SER A 152 4.31 -0.09 31.58
N ALA A 153 3.54 0.68 32.34
CA ALA A 153 3.87 0.92 33.75
C ALA A 153 3.80 -0.38 34.57
N ILE A 154 4.64 -0.48 35.62
CA ILE A 154 4.72 -1.70 36.48
C ILE A 154 3.39 -2.02 37.16
N ASN A 155 2.59 -0.98 37.44
CA ASN A 155 1.31 -1.07 38.14
C ASN A 155 0.09 -1.07 37.20
N ASP A 156 0.29 -1.19 35.89
CA ASP A 156 -0.80 -1.31 34.94
C ASP A 156 -1.38 -2.73 34.98
N SER A 157 -2.56 -2.89 35.58
CA SER A 157 -3.20 -4.20 35.72
C SER A 157 -3.81 -4.72 34.42
N ASN A 158 -4.09 -3.84 33.45
CA ASN A 158 -4.68 -4.19 32.16
C ASN A 158 -3.98 -3.45 31.02
N PRO A 159 -2.70 -3.76 30.75
CA PRO A 159 -1.98 -3.04 29.74
C PRO A 159 -2.56 -3.30 28.34
N VAL A 160 -2.73 -2.21 27.60
CA VAL A 160 -3.21 -2.22 26.23
C VAL A 160 -2.13 -1.61 25.35
N TRP A 161 -1.81 -2.30 24.26
CA TRP A 161 -0.96 -1.78 23.18
C TRP A 161 -1.81 -1.73 21.91
N LYS A 162 -1.77 -0.59 21.21
CA LYS A 162 -2.54 -0.38 19.98
C LYS A 162 -1.69 0.26 18.91
N LEU A 163 -1.63 -0.37 17.74
CA LEU A 163 -1.02 0.16 16.52
C LEU A 163 -2.10 0.55 15.53
N SER A 164 -1.99 1.74 14.93
CA SER A 164 -2.93 2.24 13.92
C SER A 164 -2.20 2.54 12.62
N PHE A 165 -2.72 2.01 11.52
CA PHE A 165 -2.23 2.29 10.17
C PHE A 165 -2.86 3.57 9.62
N SER A 166 -2.19 4.23 8.68
CA SER A 166 -2.75 5.38 7.95
C SER A 166 -3.82 4.98 6.94
N ASN A 167 -3.73 3.76 6.41
CA ASN A 167 -4.67 3.17 5.45
C ASN A 167 -5.10 1.78 5.94
N VAL A 168 -6.22 1.27 5.42
CA VAL A 168 -6.62 -0.12 5.67
C VAL A 168 -5.60 -1.05 5.00
N MET A 169 -5.09 -2.02 5.74
CA MET A 169 -4.05 -2.95 5.29
C MET A 169 -4.59 -4.37 5.23
N ARG A 170 -4.22 -5.13 4.20
CA ARG A 170 -4.37 -6.59 4.18
C ARG A 170 -3.28 -7.21 5.05
N ILE A 171 -3.67 -7.76 6.19
CA ILE A 171 -2.74 -8.36 7.15
C ILE A 171 -2.51 -9.82 6.81
N ASP A 172 -1.25 -10.14 6.56
CA ASP A 172 -0.80 -11.44 6.11
C ASP A 172 -0.12 -12.20 7.26
N GLU A 173 0.71 -11.54 8.07
CA GLU A 173 1.35 -12.07 9.28
C GLU A 173 1.67 -10.95 10.27
N ILE A 174 1.62 -11.26 11.56
CA ILE A 174 2.07 -10.37 12.63
C ILE A 174 3.14 -11.11 13.43
N MET A 175 4.31 -10.50 13.57
CA MET A 175 5.39 -10.98 14.41
C MET A 175 5.58 -10.04 15.60
N LEU A 176 5.48 -10.58 16.80
CA LEU A 176 5.70 -9.86 18.05
C LEU A 176 6.99 -10.37 18.67
N ASN A 177 7.97 -9.50 18.87
CA ASN A 177 9.18 -9.76 19.63
C ASN A 177 9.02 -9.12 21.01
N PHE A 178 8.94 -9.96 22.03
CA PHE A 178 8.84 -9.53 23.41
C PHE A 178 10.23 -9.41 24.03
N GLY A 179 10.40 -8.46 24.94
CA GLY A 179 11.61 -8.33 25.74
C GLY A 179 11.73 -9.45 26.77
N ALA A 180 12.60 -9.27 27.77
CA ALA A 180 12.72 -10.19 28.89
C ALA A 180 11.34 -10.49 29.53
N ILE A 181 10.83 -11.69 29.28
CA ILE A 181 9.51 -12.14 29.77
C ILE A 181 9.62 -12.39 31.26
N THR A 182 8.79 -11.71 32.04
CA THR A 182 8.80 -11.82 33.50
C THR A 182 8.10 -13.08 34.00
N SER A 183 7.15 -13.62 33.22
CA SER A 183 6.33 -14.77 33.60
C SER A 183 5.97 -15.62 32.37
N ASN A 184 6.15 -16.93 32.46
CA ASN A 184 5.75 -17.88 31.41
C ASN A 184 4.22 -18.04 31.27
N ASN A 185 3.45 -17.50 32.21
CA ASN A 185 1.99 -17.61 32.23
C ASN A 185 1.30 -16.36 31.67
N ASP A 186 2.07 -15.38 31.23
CA ASP A 186 1.52 -14.16 30.65
C ASP A 186 0.85 -14.50 29.32
N SER A 187 -0.39 -14.01 29.16
CA SER A 187 -1.19 -14.21 27.97
C SER A 187 -1.70 -12.88 27.45
N PHE A 188 -2.07 -12.86 26.18
CA PHE A 188 -2.66 -11.69 25.57
C PHE A 188 -3.71 -12.08 24.54
N VAL A 189 -4.63 -11.15 24.33
CA VAL A 189 -5.64 -11.20 23.28
C VAL A 189 -5.27 -10.13 22.26
N LEU A 190 -4.96 -10.56 21.04
CA LEU A 190 -4.73 -9.69 19.90
C LEU A 190 -6.00 -9.61 19.06
N THR A 191 -6.44 -8.39 18.77
CA THR A 191 -7.58 -8.09 17.93
C THR A 191 -7.15 -7.23 16.74
N LEU A 192 -7.68 -7.55 15.57
CA LEU A 192 -7.58 -6.69 14.38
C LEU A 192 -8.93 -6.01 14.19
N LYS A 193 -8.89 -4.69 13.99
CA LYS A 193 -10.08 -3.87 13.81
C LYS A 193 -10.08 -3.20 12.44
N ASP A 194 -11.24 -3.18 11.78
CA ASP A 194 -11.44 -2.46 10.53
C ASP A 194 -11.50 -0.93 10.74
N ASP A 195 -11.84 -0.20 9.69
CA ASP A 195 -12.00 1.25 9.68
C ASP A 195 -13.16 1.75 10.54
N ASN A 196 -14.18 0.92 10.74
CA ASN A 196 -15.31 1.19 11.63
C ASN A 196 -15.02 0.82 13.10
N GLY A 197 -13.82 0.30 13.39
CA GLY A 197 -13.45 -0.18 14.71
C GLY A 197 -14.04 -1.56 15.08
N THR A 198 -14.64 -2.26 14.11
CA THR A 198 -15.21 -3.59 14.29
C THR A 198 -14.10 -4.63 14.31
N THR A 199 -14.15 -5.56 15.26
CA THR A 199 -13.20 -6.68 15.33
C THR A 199 -13.43 -7.65 14.17
N VAL A 200 -12.44 -7.73 13.26
CA VAL A 200 -12.44 -8.64 12.10
C VAL A 200 -11.64 -9.92 12.35
N TYR A 201 -10.78 -9.92 13.37
CA TYR A 201 -10.00 -11.09 13.77
C TYR A 201 -9.63 -11.01 15.24
N THR A 202 -9.56 -12.16 15.90
CA THR A 202 -9.12 -12.28 17.30
C THR A 202 -8.22 -13.50 17.44
N TRP A 203 -7.14 -13.34 18.18
CA TRP A 203 -6.21 -14.40 18.53
C TRP A 203 -5.85 -14.30 20.00
N THR A 204 -5.68 -15.46 20.65
CA THR A 204 -5.29 -15.53 22.06
C THR A 204 -4.11 -16.47 22.18
N GLY A 205 -3.10 -16.06 22.94
CA GLY A 205 -1.97 -16.94 23.24
C GLY A 205 -1.03 -16.37 24.31
N GLY A 206 -0.01 -17.16 24.63
CA GLY A 206 1.00 -16.79 25.62
C GLY A 206 2.05 -15.85 25.05
N THR A 207 2.68 -15.05 25.91
CA THR A 207 3.88 -14.30 25.54
C THR A 207 5.06 -15.27 25.42
N ALA A 208 5.75 -15.24 24.28
CA ALA A 208 7.01 -15.93 24.05
C ALA A 208 7.99 -14.94 23.45
N ARG A 209 9.30 -15.21 23.50
CA ARG A 209 10.32 -14.25 23.01
C ARG A 209 10.01 -13.75 21.60
N ARG A 210 9.47 -14.64 20.76
CA ARG A 210 8.93 -14.32 19.44
C ARG A 210 7.62 -15.08 19.23
N VAL A 211 6.56 -14.37 18.87
CA VAL A 211 5.26 -14.92 18.51
C VAL A 211 4.97 -14.56 17.05
N SER A 212 4.58 -15.54 16.24
CA SER A 212 4.12 -15.34 14.85
C SER A 212 2.65 -15.73 14.76
N ILE A 213 1.84 -14.81 14.24
CA ILE A 213 0.40 -14.93 14.12
C ILE A 213 0.06 -14.78 12.64
N ILE A 214 -0.45 -15.85 12.04
CA ILE A 214 -0.87 -15.89 10.64
C ILE A 214 -2.40 -16.05 10.62
N PRO A 215 -3.17 -15.01 10.27
CA PRO A 215 -4.61 -15.13 10.11
C PRO A 215 -4.97 -16.23 9.10
N GLN A 216 -5.92 -17.09 9.45
CA GLN A 216 -6.35 -18.19 8.56
C GLN A 216 -7.21 -17.70 7.39
N ILE A 217 -7.79 -16.51 7.52
CA ILE A 217 -8.59 -15.84 6.52
C ILE A 217 -7.87 -14.55 6.08
N ARG A 218 -8.23 -14.03 4.90
CA ARG A 218 -7.79 -12.69 4.49
C ARG A 218 -8.43 -11.66 5.42
N VAL A 219 -7.62 -10.87 6.11
CA VAL A 219 -8.08 -9.84 7.05
C VAL A 219 -7.66 -8.48 6.55
N PHE A 220 -8.59 -7.53 6.53
CA PHE A 220 -8.34 -6.12 6.26
C PHE A 220 -8.50 -5.36 7.57
N ALA A 221 -7.46 -4.64 8.00
CA ALA A 221 -7.44 -3.98 9.30
C ALA A 221 -6.86 -2.56 9.20
N LEU A 222 -7.46 -1.64 9.93
CA LEU A 222 -6.92 -0.29 10.16
C LEU A 222 -6.10 -0.24 11.45
N SER A 223 -6.36 -1.13 12.42
CA SER A 223 -5.58 -1.17 13.66
C SER A 223 -5.43 -2.57 14.24
N ILE A 224 -4.37 -2.72 15.04
CA ILE A 224 -4.05 -3.91 15.84
C ILE A 224 -4.09 -3.51 17.30
N GLU A 225 -4.79 -4.26 18.14
CA GLU A 225 -4.87 -4.01 19.57
C GLU A 225 -4.59 -5.29 20.34
N ALA A 226 -3.62 -5.25 21.24
CA ALA A 226 -3.23 -6.34 22.12
C ALA A 226 -3.52 -5.97 23.58
N VAL A 227 -4.32 -6.79 24.26
CA VAL A 227 -4.69 -6.65 25.67
C VAL A 227 -4.03 -7.77 26.46
N TYR A 228 -3.30 -7.44 27.52
CA TYR A 228 -2.45 -8.38 28.25
C TYR A 228 -3.02 -8.71 29.64
N SER A 229 -2.84 -9.95 30.07
CA SER A 229 -3.30 -10.40 31.38
C SER A 229 -2.26 -10.13 32.47
N ASN A 230 -2.54 -9.19 33.38
CA ASN A 230 -1.90 -9.04 34.70
C ASN A 230 -0.35 -8.96 34.73
N SER A 231 0.30 -8.43 33.69
CA SER A 231 1.76 -8.28 33.69
C SER A 231 2.22 -7.02 32.97
N VAL A 232 3.49 -6.66 33.17
CA VAL A 232 4.12 -5.55 32.44
C VAL A 232 4.33 -6.00 31.00
N VAL A 233 3.77 -5.26 30.05
CA VAL A 233 4.03 -5.46 28.63
C VAL A 233 5.38 -4.86 28.30
N ALA A 234 6.22 -5.61 27.59
CA ALA A 234 7.47 -5.12 27.01
C ALA A 234 7.60 -5.68 25.59
N ILE A 235 7.19 -4.89 24.58
CA ILE A 235 7.27 -5.26 23.16
C ILE A 235 8.46 -4.53 22.56
N CYS A 236 9.46 -5.29 22.09
CA CYS A 236 10.67 -4.71 21.50
C CYS A 236 10.52 -4.43 20.02
N GLU A 237 9.80 -5.29 19.29
CA GLU A 237 9.55 -5.07 17.87
C GLU A 237 8.26 -5.77 17.44
N VAL A 238 7.47 -5.08 16.62
CA VAL A 238 6.29 -5.59 15.92
C VAL A 238 6.54 -5.45 14.44
N GLU A 239 6.61 -6.59 13.76
CA GLU A 239 6.63 -6.64 12.31
C GLU A 239 5.25 -7.07 11.84
N THR A 240 4.55 -6.20 11.11
CA THR A 240 3.28 -6.56 10.49
C THR A 240 3.51 -6.70 9.00
N TYR A 241 3.48 -7.93 8.50
CA TYR A 241 3.63 -8.20 7.07
C TYR A 241 2.27 -8.13 6.40
N GLY A 242 2.19 -7.37 5.32
CA GLY A 242 0.94 -7.15 4.61
C GLY A 242 1.12 -6.33 3.35
N GLU A 243 -0.01 -6.02 2.73
CA GLU A 243 -0.13 -5.11 1.60
C GLU A 243 -1.25 -4.11 1.87
N CYS A 244 -1.37 -3.11 1.01
CA CYS A 244 -2.51 -2.21 1.02
C CYS A 244 -3.81 -3.01 0.79
N ALA A 245 -4.90 -2.58 1.43
CA ALA A 245 -6.22 -3.11 1.07
C ALA A 245 -6.59 -2.66 -0.35
N PRO A 246 -7.31 -3.49 -1.12
CA PRO A 246 -7.87 -3.06 -2.39
C PRO A 246 -8.72 -1.79 -2.23
N PRO A 247 -8.68 -0.88 -3.22
CA PRO A 247 -8.07 -1.06 -4.53
C PRO A 247 -6.64 -0.51 -4.64
N THR A 248 -5.93 -0.27 -3.54
CA THR A 248 -4.69 0.51 -3.57
C THR A 248 -3.40 -0.31 -3.44
N TYR A 249 -2.27 0.28 -3.82
CA TYR A 249 -0.93 -0.27 -3.66
C TYR A 249 0.14 0.83 -3.45
N GLY A 250 1.40 0.40 -3.32
CA GLY A 250 2.54 1.30 -3.18
C GLY A 250 2.95 1.58 -1.72
N PRO A 251 4.00 2.40 -1.52
CA PRO A 251 4.51 2.76 -0.19
C PRO A 251 3.44 3.41 0.69
N ASP A 252 2.64 4.31 0.16
CA ASP A 252 1.66 5.05 0.95
C ASP A 252 0.21 4.62 0.66
N CYS A 253 0.03 3.50 -0.05
CA CYS A 253 -1.28 3.03 -0.50
C CYS A 253 -2.06 4.08 -1.30
N SER A 254 -1.35 4.89 -2.08
CA SER A 254 -1.90 5.99 -2.87
C SER A 254 -2.22 5.62 -4.31
N ASP A 255 -1.54 4.60 -4.84
CA ASP A 255 -1.72 4.16 -6.23
C ASP A 255 -2.87 3.16 -6.31
N ILE A 256 -3.54 3.05 -7.46
CA ILE A 256 -4.72 2.22 -7.65
C ILE A 256 -4.37 1.03 -8.55
N CYS A 257 -4.67 -0.19 -8.08
CA CYS A 257 -4.48 -1.41 -8.85
C CYS A 257 -5.18 -1.33 -10.22
N SER A 258 -4.61 -1.98 -11.23
CA SER A 258 -5.26 -2.11 -12.54
C SER A 258 -6.69 -2.63 -12.41
N ILE A 259 -7.62 -2.03 -13.15
CA ILE A 259 -9.03 -2.45 -13.20
C ILE A 259 -9.23 -3.88 -13.74
N SER A 260 -8.22 -4.42 -14.44
CA SER A 260 -8.20 -5.79 -14.94
C SER A 260 -7.81 -6.81 -13.86
N CYS A 261 -7.29 -6.35 -12.71
CA CYS A 261 -7.04 -7.23 -11.58
C CYS A 261 -8.39 -7.67 -10.95
N PRO A 262 -8.64 -8.98 -10.80
CA PRO A 262 -9.79 -9.48 -10.05
C PRO A 262 -9.80 -8.90 -8.63
N ASP A 263 -10.96 -8.42 -8.20
CA ASP A 263 -11.19 -7.74 -6.91
C ASP A 263 -10.25 -6.55 -6.64
N MET A 264 -9.65 -5.97 -7.69
CA MET A 264 -8.63 -4.92 -7.60
C MET A 264 -7.48 -5.29 -6.64
N MET A 265 -7.12 -6.58 -6.57
CA MET A 265 -6.01 -7.06 -5.76
C MET A 265 -4.72 -7.10 -6.56
N CYS A 266 -3.76 -6.28 -6.17
CA CYS A 266 -2.41 -6.29 -6.71
C CYS A 266 -1.33 -6.40 -5.62
N THR A 267 -0.08 -6.60 -6.01
CA THR A 267 1.06 -6.59 -5.10
C THR A 267 1.47 -5.18 -4.74
N TYR A 268 2.43 -5.06 -3.83
CA TYR A 268 3.05 -3.78 -3.48
C TYR A 268 3.55 -2.98 -4.70
N GLU A 269 3.96 -3.67 -5.77
CA GLU A 269 4.45 -3.08 -7.03
C GLU A 269 3.34 -2.82 -8.06
N GLY A 270 2.08 -3.15 -7.76
CA GLY A 270 0.95 -2.93 -8.67
C GLY A 270 0.60 -4.13 -9.57
N TYR A 271 1.33 -5.24 -9.47
CA TYR A 271 1.06 -6.44 -10.27
C TYR A 271 -0.19 -7.17 -9.78
N CYS A 272 -1.13 -7.49 -10.68
CA CYS A 272 -2.32 -8.25 -10.29
C CYS A 272 -1.90 -9.57 -9.62
N ARG A 273 -2.66 -10.08 -8.65
CA ARG A 273 -2.29 -11.37 -8.02
C ARG A 273 -2.78 -12.58 -8.81
N VAL A 274 -3.90 -12.42 -9.51
CA VAL A 274 -4.56 -13.41 -10.35
C VAL A 274 -4.99 -12.70 -11.63
N CYS A 275 -5.07 -13.42 -12.75
CA CYS A 275 -5.66 -12.89 -13.99
C CYS A 275 -6.94 -13.66 -14.34
N PRO A 276 -7.95 -13.00 -14.93
CA PRO A 276 -9.05 -13.69 -15.59
C PRO A 276 -8.54 -14.65 -16.68
N ASN A 277 -9.30 -15.72 -16.94
CA ASN A 277 -8.95 -16.68 -17.98
C ASN A 277 -8.75 -15.99 -19.34
N GLY A 278 -7.64 -16.30 -20.03
CA GLY A 278 -7.30 -15.72 -21.33
C GLY A 278 -6.54 -14.38 -21.28
N THR A 279 -6.20 -13.90 -20.08
CA THR A 279 -5.37 -12.70 -19.89
C THR A 279 -4.09 -13.01 -19.13
N GLY A 280 -3.05 -12.21 -19.37
CA GLY A 280 -1.73 -12.39 -18.76
C GLY A 280 -0.95 -11.08 -18.58
N GLY A 281 0.34 -11.22 -18.30
CA GLY A 281 1.24 -10.11 -18.02
C GLY A 281 1.06 -9.50 -16.62
N PRO A 282 1.83 -8.46 -16.27
CA PRO A 282 1.85 -7.89 -14.92
C PRO A 282 0.48 -7.38 -14.46
N TYR A 283 -0.29 -6.79 -15.38
CA TYR A 283 -1.56 -6.09 -15.10
C TYR A 283 -2.80 -6.77 -15.72
N CYS A 284 -2.67 -8.01 -16.21
CA CYS A 284 -3.77 -8.76 -16.86
C CYS A 284 -4.41 -8.07 -18.08
N PHE A 285 -3.69 -7.16 -18.75
CA PHE A 285 -4.13 -6.54 -20.01
C PHE A 285 -3.65 -7.29 -21.25
N GLU A 286 -2.67 -8.18 -21.11
CA GLU A 286 -2.19 -8.99 -22.22
C GLU A 286 -3.24 -10.07 -22.50
N GLY A 287 -4.30 -9.67 -23.20
CA GLY A 287 -5.27 -10.59 -23.77
C GLY A 287 -4.62 -11.41 -24.86
N CYS A 288 -4.95 -12.68 -24.91
CA CYS A 288 -4.59 -13.52 -26.03
C CYS A 288 -5.38 -13.14 -27.28
N ILE A 289 -4.91 -12.12 -28.00
CA ILE A 289 -5.40 -11.87 -29.35
C ILE A 289 -4.68 -12.78 -30.35
N ASP A 290 -3.44 -13.24 -30.09
CA ASP A 290 -2.74 -14.21 -30.97
C ASP A 290 -1.84 -15.23 -30.25
N TRP A 291 -1.54 -15.09 -28.95
CA TRP A 291 -0.51 -15.89 -28.24
C TRP A 291 -1.02 -17.07 -27.40
N CYS A 292 -2.34 -17.31 -27.30
CA CYS A 292 -2.88 -18.43 -26.50
C CYS A 292 -2.94 -19.76 -27.22
N GLY A 293 -2.79 -19.79 -28.56
CA GLY A 293 -2.70 -21.06 -29.28
C GLY A 293 -1.59 -21.95 -28.70
N ASP A 294 -0.46 -21.34 -28.34
CA ASP A 294 0.69 -22.07 -27.81
C ASP A 294 0.68 -22.21 -26.28
N TYR A 295 -0.04 -21.35 -25.53
CA TYR A 295 -0.07 -21.40 -24.06
C TYR A 295 -1.03 -22.45 -23.50
N GLN A 296 -2.10 -22.79 -24.24
CA GLN A 296 -3.03 -23.87 -23.88
C GLN A 296 -2.38 -25.26 -24.06
N ASP A 297 -1.49 -25.38 -25.06
CA ASP A 297 -0.70 -26.59 -25.27
C ASP A 297 0.46 -26.70 -24.26
N LEU A 298 1.03 -25.59 -23.78
CA LEU A 298 2.07 -25.59 -22.72
C LEU A 298 1.56 -25.91 -21.31
N THR A 299 0.30 -25.58 -21.00
CA THR A 299 -0.27 -25.80 -19.66
C THR A 299 -0.88 -27.20 -19.50
N ASN A 300 -1.23 -27.85 -20.61
CA ASN A 300 -1.69 -29.25 -20.63
C ASN A 300 -0.61 -30.25 -21.07
N THR A 301 0.51 -29.80 -21.63
CA THR A 301 1.56 -30.68 -22.16
C THR A 301 2.96 -30.18 -21.83
N THR A 302 3.73 -31.05 -21.19
CA THR A 302 5.12 -30.85 -20.74
C THR A 302 6.11 -30.77 -21.91
N THR A 303 6.01 -29.88 -22.90
CA THR A 303 7.15 -29.63 -23.83
C THR A 303 7.06 -28.33 -24.64
N THR A 304 8.27 -27.81 -24.89
CA THR A 304 8.81 -26.62 -25.56
C THR A 304 8.13 -26.12 -26.86
N ALA A 305 8.02 -24.79 -27.01
CA ALA A 305 8.00 -24.11 -28.31
C ALA A 305 8.72 -22.75 -28.28
N LEU A 306 9.55 -22.52 -29.30
CA LEU A 306 10.38 -21.35 -29.59
C LEU A 306 9.56 -20.30 -30.36
N ILE A 307 9.50 -19.04 -29.91
CA ILE A 307 9.03 -17.93 -30.76
C ILE A 307 9.97 -16.74 -30.65
N SER A 308 10.44 -16.32 -31.84
CA SER A 308 11.43 -15.27 -32.09
C SER A 308 10.76 -13.91 -32.29
N GLY A 309 11.34 -12.88 -31.68
CA GLY A 309 11.49 -11.56 -32.30
C GLY A 309 10.24 -10.73 -32.53
N VAL A 310 9.65 -10.20 -31.46
CA VAL A 310 8.84 -8.98 -31.53
C VAL A 310 9.36 -8.00 -30.49
N THR A 311 10.12 -7.01 -30.94
CA THR A 311 10.56 -5.86 -30.14
C THR A 311 9.33 -5.06 -29.70
N LYS A 312 8.82 -5.30 -28.49
CA LYS A 312 7.83 -4.43 -27.85
C LYS A 312 8.56 -3.21 -27.27
N ASN A 313 8.23 -2.03 -27.78
CA ASN A 313 8.53 -0.78 -27.09
C ASN A 313 7.84 -0.82 -25.71
N PRO A 314 8.56 -0.56 -24.60
CA PRO A 314 7.94 -0.47 -23.29
C PRO A 314 7.07 0.78 -23.26
N TYR A 315 5.76 0.60 -23.16
CA TYR A 315 4.83 1.72 -23.04
C TYR A 315 5.02 2.43 -21.70
N HIS A 316 5.17 3.74 -21.83
CA HIS A 316 4.82 4.83 -20.94
C HIS A 316 4.39 4.47 -19.52
N THR A 317 5.22 4.90 -18.57
CA THR A 317 4.74 5.34 -17.26
C THR A 317 3.51 6.24 -17.44
N HIS A 318 2.39 5.85 -16.83
CA HIS A 318 1.21 6.70 -16.67
C HIS A 318 1.61 7.92 -15.80
N SER A 319 2.25 8.92 -16.40
CA SER A 319 2.09 10.29 -15.93
C SER A 319 0.62 10.64 -16.14
N GLY A 320 -0.08 11.11 -15.10
CA GLY A 320 -1.54 11.34 -15.05
C GLY A 320 -2.15 12.29 -16.08
N PHE A 321 -1.94 11.99 -17.36
CA PHE A 321 -2.63 12.49 -18.53
C PHE A 321 -3.14 11.26 -19.27
N ASP A 322 -4.15 10.60 -18.69
CA ASP A 322 -4.85 9.54 -19.42
C ASP A 322 -5.49 10.17 -20.66
N LEU A 323 -5.13 9.67 -21.84
CA LEU A 323 -5.76 10.02 -23.12
C LEU A 323 -7.29 9.82 -23.08
N GLU A 324 -7.79 8.99 -22.18
CA GLU A 324 -9.23 8.82 -21.93
C GLU A 324 -9.87 10.08 -21.33
N ASN A 325 -9.12 10.84 -20.52
CA ASN A 325 -9.54 12.12 -19.98
C ASN A 325 -9.27 13.29 -20.95
N PHE A 326 -8.52 13.08 -22.05
CA PHE A 326 -8.30 14.13 -23.06
C PHE A 326 -9.63 14.66 -23.59
N TRP A 327 -10.60 13.78 -23.88
CA TRP A 327 -11.92 14.18 -24.32
C TRP A 327 -12.69 14.93 -23.24
N TYR A 328 -12.57 14.51 -21.97
CA TYR A 328 -13.19 15.23 -20.85
C TYR A 328 -12.61 16.64 -20.71
N TYR A 329 -11.28 16.79 -20.70
CA TYR A 329 -10.62 18.10 -20.62
C TYR A 329 -10.93 18.97 -21.85
N LEU A 330 -10.95 18.39 -23.05
CA LEU A 330 -11.35 19.10 -24.28
C LEU A 330 -12.80 19.61 -24.16
N MET A 331 -13.73 18.78 -23.66
CA MET A 331 -15.12 19.17 -23.45
C MET A 331 -15.27 20.27 -22.39
N VAL A 332 -14.53 20.20 -21.28
CA VAL A 332 -14.52 21.24 -20.24
C VAL A 332 -13.95 22.55 -20.79
N ILE A 333 -12.86 22.51 -21.56
CA ILE A 333 -12.29 23.70 -22.21
C ILE A 333 -13.28 24.29 -23.22
N LEU A 334 -13.91 23.47 -24.07
CA LEU A 334 -14.93 23.93 -25.01
C LEU A 334 -16.13 24.56 -24.28
N LEU A 335 -16.58 23.98 -23.18
CA LEU A 335 -17.65 24.52 -22.35
C LEU A 335 -17.26 25.88 -21.77
N LEU A 336 -16.05 26.02 -21.23
CA LEU A 336 -15.53 27.28 -20.70
C LEU A 336 -15.43 28.36 -21.80
N VAL A 337 -14.96 28.00 -23.00
CA VAL A 337 -14.93 28.92 -24.15
C VAL A 337 -16.34 29.37 -24.52
N VAL A 338 -17.33 28.46 -24.56
CA VAL A 338 -18.73 28.80 -24.83
C VAL A 338 -19.27 29.76 -23.76
N VAL A 339 -19.03 29.49 -22.48
CA VAL A 339 -19.46 30.37 -21.38
C VAL A 339 -18.84 31.76 -21.51
N VAL A 340 -17.54 31.85 -21.81
CA VAL A 340 -16.85 33.14 -22.02
C VAL A 340 -17.38 33.88 -23.25
N CYS A 341 -17.62 33.18 -24.37
CA CYS A 341 -18.19 33.79 -25.57
C CYS A 341 -19.62 34.30 -25.36
N LEU A 342 -20.46 33.54 -24.64
CA LEU A 342 -21.82 33.97 -24.31
C LEU A 342 -21.81 35.17 -23.35
N SER A 343 -20.92 35.16 -22.35
CA SER A 343 -20.75 36.29 -21.42
C SER A 343 -20.28 37.56 -22.14
N GLY A 344 -19.37 37.43 -23.11
CA GLY A 344 -18.89 38.56 -23.91
C GLY A 344 -19.94 39.14 -24.86
N LEU A 345 -20.87 38.31 -25.36
CA LEU A 345 -21.98 38.77 -26.21
C LEU A 345 -22.99 39.63 -25.43
N ASP A 346 -23.21 39.35 -24.15
CA ASP A 346 -24.10 40.16 -23.32
C ASP A 346 -23.50 41.54 -22.99
N ILE A 347 -22.18 41.64 -22.81
CA ILE A 347 -21.48 42.92 -22.63
C ILE A 347 -21.64 43.81 -23.88
N SER A 348 -21.58 43.22 -25.09
CA SER A 348 -21.78 43.95 -26.34
C SER A 348 -23.20 44.53 -26.49
N LYS A 349 -24.22 43.88 -25.92
CA LYS A 349 -25.59 44.41 -25.90
C LYS A 349 -25.80 45.48 -24.83
N GLY A 350 -25.12 45.39 -23.70
CA GLY A 350 -25.15 46.40 -22.64
C GLY A 350 -24.62 47.76 -23.11
N GLU A 351 -23.51 47.78 -23.85
CA GLU A 351 -22.85 49.02 -24.28
C GLU A 351 -23.73 49.88 -25.23
N LYS A 352 -24.60 49.24 -26.03
CA LYS A 352 -25.58 49.97 -26.86
C LYS A 352 -26.71 50.56 -26.03
N LYS A 353 -27.09 49.92 -24.93
CA LYS A 353 -28.17 50.38 -24.04
C LYS A 353 -27.69 51.53 -23.16
N ASP A 354 -26.45 51.46 -22.68
CA ASP A 354 -25.86 52.50 -21.83
C ASP A 354 -25.59 53.79 -22.63
N LYS A 355 -25.17 53.70 -23.90
CA LYS A 355 -25.09 54.89 -24.78
C LYS A 355 -26.44 55.57 -25.00
N ALA A 356 -27.52 54.79 -25.16
CA ALA A 356 -28.87 55.35 -25.31
C ALA A 356 -29.39 55.99 -24.01
N ILE A 357 -29.07 55.41 -22.85
CA ILE A 357 -29.43 55.98 -21.54
C ILE A 357 -28.60 57.23 -21.24
N GLN A 358 -27.34 57.28 -21.67
CA GLN A 358 -26.47 58.45 -21.51
C GLN A 358 -26.99 59.64 -22.34
N GLU A 359 -27.40 59.44 -23.59
CA GLU A 359 -28.06 60.50 -24.39
C GLU A 359 -29.36 61.02 -23.74
N ILE A 360 -30.19 60.13 -23.19
CA ILE A 360 -31.43 60.52 -22.47
C ILE A 360 -31.10 61.29 -21.18
N THR A 361 -30.05 60.90 -20.48
CA THR A 361 -29.64 61.54 -19.23
C THR A 361 -29.02 62.92 -19.47
N GLU A 362 -28.31 63.08 -20.59
CA GLU A 362 -27.74 64.38 -21.00
C GLU A 362 -28.84 65.36 -21.43
N GLN A 363 -29.87 64.90 -22.18
CA GLN A 363 -31.09 65.68 -22.42
C GLN A 363 -31.83 66.07 -21.12
N ARG A 364 -31.82 65.20 -20.12
CA ARG A 364 -32.46 65.47 -18.82
C ARG A 364 -31.65 66.43 -17.96
N ARG A 365 -30.33 66.49 -18.16
CA ARG A 365 -29.44 67.41 -17.46
C ARG A 365 -29.54 68.83 -18.00
N GLU A 366 -29.66 69.01 -19.32
CA GLU A 366 -29.96 70.32 -19.93
C GLU A 366 -31.31 70.90 -19.47
N SER A 367 -32.29 70.03 -19.17
CA SER A 367 -33.60 70.46 -18.64
C SER A 367 -33.64 70.69 -17.13
N SER A 368 -32.61 70.26 -16.37
CA SER A 368 -32.57 70.39 -14.91
C SER A 368 -31.68 71.53 -14.40
N GLU A 369 -30.88 72.16 -15.26
CA GLU A 369 -30.05 73.34 -14.89
C GLU A 369 -30.86 74.64 -14.70
N THR A 370 -32.18 74.60 -14.85
CA THR A 370 -33.08 75.72 -14.48
C THR A 370 -33.72 75.60 -13.09
N ALA A 371 -33.38 74.57 -12.31
CA ALA A 371 -34.02 74.33 -11.02
C ALA A 371 -33.03 74.19 -9.86
N VAL A 372 -32.94 75.28 -9.10
CA VAL A 372 -32.88 75.28 -7.63
C VAL A 372 -31.50 74.99 -7.00
N ASP A 373 -30.82 76.11 -6.80
CA ASP A 373 -30.03 76.49 -5.63
C ASP A 373 -30.86 76.36 -4.33
N ILE A 374 -30.30 75.75 -3.26
CA ILE A 374 -30.53 76.00 -1.81
C ILE A 374 -29.84 74.90 -0.96
N THR A 375 -28.69 75.30 -0.39
CA THR A 375 -28.17 75.15 0.99
C THR A 375 -28.23 73.85 1.84
N ALA A 376 -27.03 73.57 2.40
CA ALA A 376 -26.69 73.34 3.83
C ALA A 376 -26.51 71.92 4.41
N LYS A 377 -25.21 71.53 4.49
CA LYS A 377 -24.34 71.13 5.64
C LYS A 377 -24.81 70.04 6.66
N PRO A 378 -23.94 69.05 6.98
CA PRO A 378 -24.28 67.91 7.86
C PRO A 378 -23.76 68.06 9.31
N GLU A 379 -24.42 67.38 10.25
CA GLU A 379 -23.93 67.11 11.59
C GLU A 379 -23.76 65.61 11.85
N HIS A 380 -22.61 65.30 12.48
CA HIS A 380 -22.18 64.03 13.04
C HIS A 380 -23.07 63.55 14.19
N LEU A 381 -23.30 62.24 14.32
CA LEU A 381 -23.40 61.62 15.65
C LEU A 381 -23.00 60.13 15.65
N THR A 382 -22.12 59.80 16.59
CA THR A 382 -21.51 58.50 16.91
C THR A 382 -22.19 57.86 18.13
N ARG A 383 -22.40 56.53 18.12
CA ARG A 383 -22.48 55.56 19.26
C ARG A 383 -23.09 54.25 18.73
N SER A 384 -22.88 53.05 19.26
CA SER A 384 -22.22 52.50 20.45
C SER A 384 -22.06 50.99 20.23
N ASN A 385 -20.98 50.41 20.74
CA ASN A 385 -20.76 48.95 20.85
C ASN A 385 -21.77 48.30 21.80
N THR A 386 -22.12 47.05 21.52
CA THR A 386 -22.75 46.12 22.49
C THR A 386 -22.15 44.73 22.30
N SER A 387 -21.53 44.20 23.35
CA SER A 387 -21.05 42.81 23.45
C SER A 387 -22.13 41.94 24.10
N ILE A 388 -22.39 40.76 23.54
CA ILE A 388 -23.27 39.74 24.13
C ILE A 388 -22.47 38.44 24.26
N ALA A 389 -22.51 37.88 25.47
CA ALA A 389 -22.06 36.55 25.81
C ALA A 389 -23.26 35.78 26.40
N SER A 390 -23.44 34.53 25.97
CA SER A 390 -24.31 33.49 26.57
C SER A 390 -24.28 32.29 25.61
N MET A 391 -24.48 31.03 25.98
CA MET A 391 -24.57 30.28 27.23
C MET A 391 -24.51 28.81 26.80
N SER A 392 -24.00 27.95 27.68
CA SER A 392 -24.10 26.49 27.61
C SER A 392 -25.54 26.02 27.82
N GLU A 393 -25.92 24.89 27.21
CA GLU A 393 -26.89 23.95 27.79
C GLU A 393 -26.81 22.58 27.07
N THR A 394 -26.45 21.55 27.83
CA THR A 394 -26.89 20.16 27.63
C THR A 394 -28.11 19.93 28.52
N PRO A 395 -29.02 18.99 28.20
CA PRO A 395 -28.89 17.66 28.81
C PRO A 395 -29.42 16.46 27.99
N ILE A 396 -28.72 15.33 28.20
CA ILE A 396 -29.21 13.98 28.59
C ILE A 396 -30.50 13.44 27.94
N GLN A 397 -30.33 12.30 27.25
CA GLN A 397 -31.05 11.06 27.58
C GLN A 397 -30.13 9.85 27.39
#